data_AF-M0ZZS8-F1
#
_entry.id   AF-M0ZZS8-F1
#
_cell.length_a   1.000
_cell.length_b   1.000
_cell.length_c   1.000
_cell.angle_alpha   90.00
_cell.angle_beta   90.00
_cell.angle_gamma   90.00
#
_symmetry.space_group_name_H-M   'P 1'
#
loop_
_entity.id
_entity.type
_entity.pdbx_description
1 polymer ?
#
loop_
_entity_poly.entity_id
_entity_poly.type
_entity_poly.pdbx_seq_one_letter_code
_entity_poly.pdbx_strand_id
1 'polypeptide(L)' 'MRIQHINTKVILVDAAHAAVRNDPRINWICNTVHKHRKLCGVTSAGKKSRGLRRKKTLSPQGKNLNMETWKRSRLCL' A
#
# COMPACT_ATOMS: atom_id res chain seq x y z
N MET A 1 14.50 -23.18 -18.94
CA MET A 1 14.45 -21.72 -18.70
C MET A 1 13.98 -21.48 -17.27
N ARG A 2 14.88 -21.18 -16.33
CA ARG A 2 14.54 -21.04 -14.89
C ARG A 2 15.23 -19.79 -14.33
N ILE A 3 14.45 -18.73 -14.12
CA ILE A 3 14.89 -17.58 -13.33
C ILE A 3 14.94 -18.08 -11.87
N GLN A 4 16.13 -18.10 -11.26
CA GLN A 4 16.32 -18.66 -9.91
C GLN A 4 16.06 -17.63 -8.82
N HIS A 5 16.30 -16.34 -9.06
CA HIS A 5 16.15 -15.30 -8.03
C HIS A 5 15.69 -13.97 -8.62
N ILE A 6 14.72 -13.33 -7.97
CA ILE A 6 14.27 -11.97 -8.28
C ILE A 6 14.87 -11.05 -7.21
N ASN A 7 15.78 -10.16 -7.61
CA ASN A 7 16.36 -9.18 -6.69
C ASN A 7 15.42 -7.99 -6.51
N THR A 8 15.08 -7.66 -5.26
CA THR A 8 14.29 -6.48 -4.92
C THR A 8 15.12 -5.53 -4.07
N LYS A 9 15.18 -4.24 -4.43
CA LYS A 9 15.80 -3.19 -3.62
C LYS A 9 14.72 -2.57 -2.73
N VAL A 10 14.98 -2.51 -1.42
CA VAL A 10 14.06 -1.93 -0.42
C VAL A 10 14.70 -0.68 0.16
N ILE A 11 13.97 0.44 0.12
CA ILE A 11 14.38 1.69 0.77
C ILE A 11 13.70 1.74 2.14
N LEU A 12 14.50 1.89 3.19
CA LEU A 12 14.05 2.05 4.57
C LEU A 12 14.34 3.46 5.03
N VAL A 13 13.46 4.01 5.87
CA VAL A 13 13.60 5.34 6.46
C VAL A 13 13.51 5.18 7.96
N ASP A 14 14.46 5.78 8.68
CA ASP A 14 14.44 5.83 10.15
C ASP A 14 13.61 7.03 10.62
N ALA A 15 12.55 6.75 11.39
CA ALA A 15 11.64 7.75 11.92
C ALA A 15 12.17 8.45 13.19
N ALA A 16 13.22 7.95 13.83
CA ALA A 16 13.85 8.57 14.99
C ALA A 16 14.90 9.62 14.59
N HIS A 17 15.35 9.60 13.34
CA HIS A 17 16.39 10.48 12.84
C HIS A 17 15.89 11.93 12.66
N ALA A 18 16.66 12.91 13.17
CA ALA A 18 16.27 14.31 13.19
C ALA A 18 16.06 14.89 11.77
N ALA A 19 16.89 14.52 10.79
CA ALA A 19 16.73 15.01 9.42
C ALA A 19 15.41 14.56 8.77
N VAL A 20 14.89 13.39 9.16
CA VAL A 20 13.61 12.88 8.64
C VAL A 20 12.42 13.60 9.27
N ARG A 21 12.51 13.94 10.57
CA ARG A 21 11.45 14.67 11.27
C ARG A 21 11.38 16.14 10.88
N ASN A 22 12.52 16.75 10.57
CA ASN A 22 12.60 18.17 10.25
C ASN A 22 12.24 18.47 8.78
N ASP A 23 12.35 17.50 7.87
CA ASP A 23 12.01 17.70 6.46
C ASP A 23 10.48 17.56 6.22
N PRO A 24 9.77 18.64 5.81
CA PRO A 24 8.33 18.62 5.60
C PRO A 24 7.88 17.66 4.49
N ARG A 25 8.76 17.27 3.55
CA ARG A 25 8.42 16.37 2.43
C ARG A 25 8.29 14.92 2.86
N ILE A 26 9.06 14.50 3.85
CA ILE A 26 9.17 13.10 4.27
C ILE A 26 8.63 12.85 5.68
N ASN A 27 8.51 13.88 6.52
CA ASN A 27 8.06 13.76 7.91
C ASN A 27 6.68 13.09 8.06
N TRP A 28 5.84 13.06 7.01
CA TRP A 28 4.59 12.29 7.02
C TRP A 28 4.82 10.83 7.45
N ILE A 29 5.97 10.22 7.14
CA ILE A 29 6.26 8.82 7.48
C ILE A 29 6.44 8.58 8.99
N CYS A 30 6.76 9.62 9.76
CA CYS A 30 7.00 9.54 11.19
C CYS A 30 5.70 9.38 12.01
N ASN A 31 4.54 9.68 11.42
CA ASN A 31 3.25 9.54 12.10
C ASN A 31 2.93 8.08 12.44
N THR A 32 2.28 7.85 13.59
CA THR A 32 1.96 6.50 14.10
C THR A 32 1.10 5.67 13.14
N VAL A 33 0.28 6.32 12.31
CA VAL A 33 -0.57 5.70 11.29
C VAL A 33 0.22 5.00 10.18
N HIS A 34 1.50 5.31 10.03
CA HIS A 34 2.37 4.75 8.99
C HIS A 34 3.32 3.66 9.51
N LYS A 35 3.06 3.14 10.71
CA LYS A 35 3.70 1.91 11.20
C LYS A 35 3.30 0.72 10.32
N HIS A 36 4.22 -0.22 10.14
CA HIS A 36 3.98 -1.50 9.47
C HIS A 36 3.35 -1.44 8.06
N ARG A 37 3.56 -0.35 7.30
CA ARG A 37 3.04 -0.19 5.92
C ARG A 37 3.32 -1.37 4.99
N LYS A 38 4.43 -2.09 5.22
CA LYS A 38 4.79 -3.33 4.50
C LYS A 38 3.75 -4.44 4.72
N LEU A 39 3.32 -4.63 5.97
CA LEU A 39 2.36 -5.66 6.37
C LEU A 39 0.94 -5.26 5.94
N CYS A 40 0.61 -3.98 6.06
CA CYS A 40 -0.70 -3.45 5.64
C CYS A 40 -0.87 -3.38 4.09
N GLY A 41 0.14 -3.75 3.31
CA GLY A 41 0.07 -3.80 1.85
C GLY A 41 -0.12 -2.44 1.18
N VAL A 42 0.20 -1.33 1.86
CA VAL A 42 0.07 0.03 1.30
C VAL A 42 1.32 0.50 0.55
N THR A 43 2.34 -0.36 0.47
CA THR A 43 3.51 -0.16 -0.41
C THR A 43 3.12 -0.25 -1.89
N SER A 44 3.97 0.22 -2.79
CA SER A 44 3.74 0.18 -4.23
C SER A 44 3.56 -1.25 -4.77
N ALA A 45 4.28 -2.22 -4.20
CA ALA A 45 4.14 -3.64 -4.46
C ALA A 45 2.82 -4.20 -3.89
N GLY A 46 2.49 -3.87 -2.63
CA GLY A 46 1.23 -4.29 -2.01
C GLY A 46 -0.02 -3.70 -2.68
N LYS A 47 0.06 -2.48 -3.21
CA LYS A 47 -1.01 -1.89 -4.03
C LYS A 47 -1.14 -2.58 -5.39
N LYS A 48 -0.03 -3.09 -5.95
CA LYS A 48 -0.05 -3.87 -7.21
C LYS A 48 -0.76 -5.21 -7.01
N SER A 49 -0.41 -5.96 -5.96
CA SER A 49 -1.03 -7.26 -5.68
C SER A 49 -2.52 -7.14 -5.34
N ARG A 50 -2.92 -6.06 -4.66
CA ARG A 50 -4.34 -5.78 -4.35
C ARG A 50 -5.15 -5.21 -5.52
N GLY A 51 -4.56 -5.04 -6.70
CA GLY A 51 -5.27 -4.51 -7.87
C GLY A 51 -5.60 -3.01 -7.81
N LEU A 52 -5.07 -2.26 -6.84
CA LEU A 52 -5.42 -0.85 -6.58
C LEU A 52 -4.75 0.17 -7.53
N ARG A 53 -3.99 -0.29 -8.52
CA ARG A 53 -3.32 0.59 -9.51
C ARG A 53 -4.21 0.97 -10.68
N ARG A 54 -5.30 0.25 -10.93
CA ARG A 54 -6.21 0.51 -12.05
C ARG A 54 -7.30 1.51 -11.66
N LYS A 55 -7.58 2.47 -12.54
CA LYS A 55 -8.67 3.45 -12.37
C LYS A 55 -10.02 2.74 -12.55
N LYS A 56 -10.98 3.10 -11.70
CA LYS A 56 -12.29 2.44 -11.49
C LYS A 56 -13.18 2.30 -12.74
N THR A 57 -12.90 3.02 -13.82
CA THR A 57 -13.75 3.08 -15.02
C THR A 57 -13.54 1.91 -16.00
N LEU A 58 -12.39 1.23 -15.95
CA LEU A 58 -11.99 0.23 -16.95
C LEU A 58 -12.19 -1.23 -16.51
N SER A 59 -12.69 -1.49 -15.31
CA SER A 59 -12.95 -2.86 -14.85
C SER A 59 -14.20 -2.92 -13.99
N PRO A 60 -15.27 -3.61 -14.44
CA PRO A 60 -16.40 -4.01 -13.59
C PRO A 60 -15.94 -4.79 -12.34
N GLN A 61 -14.83 -5.52 -12.44
CA GLN A 61 -14.19 -6.31 -11.38
C GLN A 61 -13.25 -5.50 -10.47
N GLY A 62 -13.17 -4.19 -10.63
CA GLY A 62 -12.43 -3.31 -9.71
C GLY A 62 -13.24 -2.91 -8.48
N LYS A 63 -14.53 -3.29 -8.45
CA LYS A 63 -15.45 -2.93 -7.36
C LYS A 63 -15.38 -3.89 -6.17
N ASN A 64 -14.76 -5.06 -6.26
CA ASN A 64 -15.18 -6.21 -5.43
C ASN A 64 -14.06 -7.03 -4.74
N LEU A 65 -12.89 -6.46 -4.41
CA LEU A 65 -11.86 -7.20 -3.63
C LEU A 65 -11.61 -6.67 -2.22
N ASN A 66 -12.44 -5.75 -1.72
CA ASN A 66 -12.36 -5.31 -0.33
C ASN A 66 -13.57 -5.81 0.42
N MET A 67 -13.32 -6.35 1.62
CA MET A 67 -14.33 -6.74 2.60
C MET A 67 -15.41 -5.65 2.77
N GLU A 68 -15.04 -4.38 2.65
CA GLU A 68 -16.01 -3.28 2.69
C GLU A 68 -17.02 -3.27 1.54
N THR A 69 -16.63 -3.55 0.30
CA THR A 69 -17.61 -3.62 -0.81
C THR A 69 -18.47 -4.86 -0.68
N TRP A 70 -17.91 -5.98 -0.23
CA TRP A 70 -18.69 -7.18 0.08
C TRP A 70 -19.71 -6.92 1.19
N LYS A 71 -19.30 -6.19 2.25
CA LYS A 71 -20.20 -5.71 3.31
C LYS A 71 -21.29 -4.82 2.74
N ARG A 72 -20.97 -3.80 1.92
CA ARG A 72 -21.97 -2.93 1.25
C ARG A 72 -22.92 -3.66 0.31
N SER A 73 -22.50 -4.79 -0.27
CA SER A 73 -23.36 -5.59 -1.16
C SER A 73 -24.28 -6.56 -0.41
N ARG A 74 -23.93 -6.96 0.82
CA ARG A 74 -24.74 -7.89 1.64
C ARG A 74 -25.52 -7.21 2.76
N LEU A 75 -25.01 -6.11 3.29
CA LEU A 75 -25.72 -5.21 4.19
C LEU A 75 -26.21 -4.06 3.31
N CYS A 76 -27.52 -3.88 3.20
CA CYS A 76 -28.13 -2.74 2.52
C CYS A 76 -27.76 -1.43 3.25
N LEU A 77 -26.55 -0.92 3.00
CA LEU A 77 -26.03 0.39 3.44
C LEU A 77 -25.58 1.18 2.22
#